data_AF-A0A3S4JTF9-F1
#
_entry.id   AF-A0A3S4JTF9-F1
#
_cell.length_a   1.000
_cell.length_b   1.000
_cell.length_c   1.000
_cell.angle_alpha   90.00
_cell.angle_beta   90.00
_cell.angle_gamma   90.00
#
_symmetry.space_group_name_H-M   'P 1'
#
loop_
_entity.id
_entity.type
_entity.pdbx_description
1 polymer ?
#
loop_
_entity_poly.entity_id
_entity_poly.type
_entity_poly.pdbx_seq_one_letter_code
_entity_poly.pdbx_strand_id
1 'polypeptide(L)'
;MKTILHRTGLYAKHHDGYYHFLPAVSDKHSSFYGLWKKTHDFIKNKNQMISVSDIHTLWAKPPFGLKKGVIPIIFMAFLLASKSNIAIYKDGLFIPTFTDADIDEYLQDEKRFSLRWIVIDDEKQKILVGIGKLLDSIGLMSNSAEPLEAARSLVAMIVGLPNWTQRTARLSSNAKKVRDTLLKASDPHKVLFIDLAAALNVESGKNYVDALQAPVKELWSAYDKLLDQFASRMLKALNANKDDLSTLRKRAETLSGITGELRQDAFSTRLATYDGSHYSIEGILSLAANKPPRDWNDRDIDLALMEIANFALRFRQSEALVSIQGRKPSSEAFAVVIGAGSEMKTFKHEFSIPEQFNHQIDNLAGELIRTLSGKGLNPDIIMAALGKACIKIAQHDVEVKND
;
A
#
# COMPACT_ATOMS: atom_id res chain seq x y z
N MET A 1 -5.95 -53.21 -0.29
CA MET A 1 -4.79 -53.30 0.63
C MET A 1 -4.61 -51.93 1.27
N LYS A 2 -4.74 -51.79 2.60
CA LYS A 2 -4.58 -50.48 3.28
C LYS A 2 -3.10 -50.26 3.62
N THR A 3 -2.58 -49.06 3.41
CA THR A 3 -1.19 -48.72 3.75
C THR A 3 -0.94 -48.81 5.25
N ILE A 4 0.32 -48.96 5.67
CA ILE A 4 0.66 -49.05 7.10
C ILE A 4 0.26 -47.79 7.88
N LEU A 5 0.34 -46.61 7.23
CA LEU A 5 -0.07 -45.33 7.81
C LEU A 5 -1.58 -45.28 8.07
N HIS A 6 -2.38 -45.80 7.12
CA HIS A 6 -3.82 -45.92 7.32
C HIS A 6 -4.15 -46.96 8.40
N ARG A 7 -3.48 -48.11 8.41
CA ARG A 7 -3.74 -49.18 9.39
C ARG A 7 -3.41 -48.74 10.83
N THR A 8 -2.39 -47.92 10.99
CA THR A 8 -1.91 -47.43 12.30
C THR A 8 -2.58 -46.11 12.73
N GLY A 9 -3.54 -45.61 11.95
CA GLY A 9 -4.28 -44.39 12.26
C GLY A 9 -3.48 -43.08 12.10
N LEU A 10 -2.26 -43.15 11.56
CA LEU A 10 -1.42 -41.99 11.24
C LEU A 10 -1.92 -41.22 10.00
N TYR A 11 -2.76 -41.85 9.19
CA TYR A 11 -3.41 -41.23 8.04
C TYR A 11 -4.88 -41.66 7.98
N ALA A 12 -5.80 -40.72 8.15
CA ALA A 12 -7.23 -41.03 8.22
C ALA A 12 -8.09 -39.90 7.64
N LYS A 13 -9.31 -40.27 7.25
CA LYS A 13 -10.32 -39.31 6.80
C LYS A 13 -10.78 -38.47 8.01
N HIS A 14 -10.67 -37.15 7.88
CA HIS A 14 -11.09 -36.17 8.88
C HIS A 14 -12.56 -35.78 8.66
N HIS A 15 -13.14 -35.01 9.61
CA HIS A 15 -14.55 -34.63 9.60
C HIS A 15 -14.95 -33.74 8.40
N ASP A 16 -13.98 -33.08 7.78
CA ASP A 16 -14.14 -32.28 6.55
C ASP A 16 -14.22 -33.11 5.27
N GLY A 17 -14.10 -34.44 5.37
CA GLY A 17 -14.15 -35.36 4.24
C GLY A 17 -12.82 -35.57 3.52
N TYR A 18 -11.75 -34.86 3.89
CA TYR A 18 -10.40 -35.02 3.35
C TYR A 18 -9.56 -35.95 4.22
N TYR A 19 -8.46 -36.46 3.68
CA TYR A 19 -7.52 -37.27 4.45
C TYR A 19 -6.41 -36.40 5.03
N HIS A 20 -6.09 -36.63 6.31
CA HIS A 20 -5.07 -35.87 7.03
C HIS A 20 -4.09 -36.82 7.70
N PHE A 21 -2.87 -36.35 7.89
CA PHE A 21 -1.90 -36.98 8.77
C PHE A 21 -2.23 -36.60 10.21
N LEU A 22 -2.26 -37.60 11.09
CA LEU A 22 -2.66 -37.45 12.49
C LEU A 22 -1.56 -37.92 13.43
N PRO A 23 -1.39 -37.29 14.60
CA PRO A 23 -0.44 -37.77 15.59
C PRO A 23 -0.86 -39.15 16.12
N ALA A 24 0.12 -39.99 16.48
CA ALA A 24 -0.18 -41.24 17.17
C ALA A 24 -0.67 -40.94 18.60
N VAL A 25 -1.94 -41.25 18.89
CA VAL A 25 -2.57 -41.12 20.22
C VAL A 25 -2.78 -42.49 20.86
N SER A 26 -2.69 -42.57 22.19
CA SER A 26 -2.70 -43.83 22.97
C SER A 26 -3.93 -44.69 22.74
N ASP A 27 -5.07 -44.06 22.47
CA ASP A 27 -6.38 -44.72 22.40
C ASP A 27 -6.69 -45.28 21.00
N LYS A 28 -5.91 -44.87 19.99
CA LYS A 28 -5.97 -45.44 18.64
C LYS A 28 -4.88 -46.50 18.55
N HIS A 29 -5.16 -47.64 17.91
CA HIS A 29 -4.32 -48.84 17.76
C HIS A 29 -2.93 -48.65 17.09
N SER A 30 -2.17 -47.62 17.47
CA SER A 30 -0.93 -47.23 16.82
C SER A 30 0.26 -47.73 17.63
N SER A 31 0.95 -48.73 17.08
CA SER A 31 2.27 -49.16 17.55
C SER A 31 3.33 -48.04 17.53
N PHE A 32 3.03 -46.90 16.87
CA PHE A 32 3.88 -45.72 16.78
C PHE A 32 3.70 -44.73 17.94
N TYR A 33 2.76 -44.94 18.87
CA TYR A 33 2.54 -44.03 20.00
C TYR A 33 3.82 -43.77 20.80
N GLY A 34 4.56 -44.83 21.15
CA GLY A 34 5.82 -44.71 21.89
C GLY A 34 6.88 -43.91 21.14
N LEU A 35 6.95 -44.06 19.81
CA LEU A 35 7.86 -43.29 18.96
C LEU A 35 7.48 -41.80 18.95
N TRP A 36 6.21 -41.48 18.72
CA TRP A 36 5.70 -40.10 18.72
C TRP A 36 5.93 -39.42 20.06
N LYS A 37 5.57 -40.08 21.16
CA LYS A 37 5.76 -39.54 22.52
C LYS A 37 7.23 -39.25 22.80
N LYS A 38 8.12 -40.21 22.54
CA LYS A 38 9.56 -40.04 22.78
C LYS A 38 10.18 -38.98 21.87
N THR A 39 9.70 -38.86 20.64
CA THR A 39 10.12 -37.79 19.71
C THR A 39 9.66 -36.42 20.21
N HIS A 40 8.39 -36.30 20.61
CA HIS A 40 7.85 -35.07 21.17
C HIS A 40 8.60 -34.63 22.43
N ASP A 41 8.85 -35.55 23.37
CA ASP A 41 9.61 -35.26 24.60
C ASP A 41 11.05 -34.84 24.27
N PHE A 42 11.68 -35.50 23.31
CA PHE A 42 13.03 -35.14 22.84
C PHE A 42 13.08 -33.73 22.26
N ILE A 43 12.07 -33.34 21.47
CA ILE A 43 12.05 -32.02 20.84
C ILE A 43 11.67 -30.92 21.82
N LYS A 44 10.67 -31.17 22.68
CA LYS A 44 10.20 -30.19 23.66
C LYS A 44 11.24 -29.88 24.73
N ASN A 45 11.97 -30.89 25.22
CA ASN A 45 12.91 -30.72 26.33
C ASN A 45 14.12 -29.83 25.99
N LYS A 46 14.52 -29.73 24.72
CA LYS A 46 15.69 -28.95 24.35
C LYS A 46 15.40 -27.45 24.15
N ASN A 47 14.14 -27.04 23.96
CA ASN A 47 13.71 -25.67 23.65
C ASN A 47 14.61 -24.91 22.62
N GLN A 48 15.28 -25.67 21.75
CA GLN A 48 16.30 -25.24 20.80
C GLN A 48 16.06 -25.96 19.47
N MET A 49 16.76 -25.53 18.42
CA MET A 49 16.75 -26.22 17.13
C MET A 49 17.42 -27.58 17.28
N ILE A 50 16.77 -28.61 16.74
CA ILE A 50 17.24 -30.00 16.77
C ILE A 50 17.48 -30.45 15.34
N SER A 51 18.67 -31.00 15.08
CA SER A 51 18.98 -31.57 13.76
C SER A 51 18.07 -32.77 13.46
N VAL A 52 17.59 -32.87 12.22
CA VAL A 52 16.82 -34.03 11.77
C VAL A 52 17.65 -35.32 11.86
N SER A 53 18.97 -35.22 11.70
CA SER A 53 19.91 -36.33 11.94
C SER A 53 19.84 -36.89 13.38
N ASP A 54 19.58 -36.05 14.39
CA ASP A 54 19.43 -36.50 15.77
C ASP A 54 18.14 -37.31 15.95
N ILE A 55 17.06 -36.89 15.26
CA ILE A 55 15.77 -37.60 15.26
C ILE A 55 15.94 -38.96 14.56
N HIS A 56 16.62 -39.00 13.42
CA HIS A 56 16.95 -40.25 12.72
C HIS A 56 17.72 -41.20 13.65
N THR A 57 18.72 -40.68 14.36
CA THR A 57 19.52 -41.46 15.31
C THR A 57 18.69 -41.98 16.47
N LEU A 58 17.75 -41.18 17.00
CA LEU A 58 16.80 -41.59 18.03
C LEU A 58 15.91 -42.75 17.55
N TRP A 59 15.45 -42.69 16.31
CA TRP A 59 14.53 -43.66 15.71
C TRP A 59 15.21 -44.97 15.31
N ALA A 60 16.48 -44.91 14.92
CA ALA A 60 17.27 -46.09 14.57
C ALA A 60 17.71 -46.92 15.80
N LYS A 61 17.77 -46.31 16.99
CA LYS A 61 18.18 -46.99 18.23
C LYS A 61 17.02 -47.81 18.85
N PRO A 62 17.33 -48.83 19.68
CA PRO A 62 16.32 -49.49 20.51
C PRO A 62 15.55 -48.49 21.39
N PRO A 63 14.25 -48.71 21.66
CA PRO A 63 13.46 -49.91 21.34
C PRO A 63 12.83 -49.92 19.93
N PHE A 64 13.01 -48.87 19.11
CA PHE A 64 12.29 -48.72 17.84
C PHE A 64 12.98 -49.39 16.65
N GLY A 65 14.30 -49.22 16.52
CA GLY A 65 15.10 -49.95 15.53
C GLY A 65 14.69 -49.70 14.07
N LEU A 66 14.17 -48.51 13.73
CA LEU A 66 13.68 -48.23 12.37
C LEU A 66 14.82 -48.32 11.34
N LYS A 67 14.54 -48.97 10.21
CA LYS A 67 15.48 -49.09 9.09
C LYS A 67 15.59 -47.75 8.35
N LYS A 68 16.79 -47.44 7.84
CA LYS A 68 17.08 -46.17 7.14
C LYS A 68 16.07 -45.82 6.04
N GLY A 69 15.65 -46.78 5.21
CA GLY A 69 14.68 -46.52 4.13
C GLY A 69 13.25 -46.22 4.60
N VAL A 70 12.90 -46.54 5.85
CA VAL A 70 11.56 -46.30 6.41
C VAL A 70 11.50 -44.97 7.17
N ILE A 71 12.62 -44.52 7.73
CA ILE A 71 12.71 -43.29 8.54
C ILE A 71 12.13 -42.08 7.79
N PRO A 72 12.50 -41.78 6.53
CA PRO A 72 11.96 -40.63 5.82
C PRO A 72 10.44 -40.62 5.70
N ILE A 73 9.83 -41.79 5.45
CA ILE A 73 8.37 -41.91 5.30
C ILE A 73 7.67 -41.58 6.62
N ILE A 74 8.18 -42.11 7.73
CA ILE A 74 7.63 -41.86 9.07
C ILE A 74 7.90 -40.41 9.49
N PHE A 75 9.04 -39.84 9.08
CA PHE A 75 9.41 -38.45 9.36
C PHE A 75 8.46 -37.47 8.68
N MET A 76 8.14 -37.70 7.40
CA MET A 76 7.13 -36.93 6.69
C MET A 76 5.76 -37.01 7.37
N ALA A 77 5.34 -38.22 7.79
CA ALA A 77 4.09 -38.37 8.52
C ALA A 77 4.09 -37.59 9.85
N PHE A 78 5.21 -37.58 10.57
CA PHE A 78 5.39 -36.81 11.80
C PHE A 78 5.31 -35.29 11.54
N LEU A 79 6.03 -34.79 10.53
CA LEU A 79 6.02 -33.38 10.15
C LEU A 79 4.63 -32.91 9.76
N LEU A 80 3.94 -33.66 8.89
CA LEU A 80 2.60 -33.31 8.43
C LEU A 80 1.57 -33.37 9.55
N ALA A 81 1.68 -34.34 10.46
CA ALA A 81 0.82 -34.43 11.64
C ALA A 81 1.06 -33.32 12.67
N SER A 82 2.23 -32.68 12.66
CA SER A 82 2.64 -31.66 13.64
C SER A 82 2.94 -30.29 13.00
N LYS A 83 2.46 -30.06 11.77
CA LYS A 83 2.76 -28.85 10.97
C LYS A 83 2.43 -27.53 11.69
N SER A 84 1.42 -27.55 12.58
CA SER A 84 1.00 -26.41 13.39
C SER A 84 1.97 -26.05 14.52
N ASN A 85 2.85 -26.97 14.91
CA ASN A 85 3.69 -26.88 16.10
C ASN A 85 5.19 -27.05 15.80
N ILE A 86 5.57 -27.14 14.53
CA ILE A 86 6.97 -27.32 14.12
C ILE A 86 7.35 -26.22 13.14
N ALA A 87 8.43 -25.51 13.45
CA ALA A 87 9.16 -24.71 12.47
C ALA A 87 10.32 -25.53 11.91
N ILE A 88 10.49 -25.50 10.58
CA ILE A 88 11.54 -26.21 9.87
C ILE A 88 12.58 -25.20 9.38
N TYR A 89 13.85 -25.56 9.48
CA TYR A 89 14.96 -24.73 9.03
C TYR A 89 15.90 -25.55 8.15
N LYS A 90 16.34 -24.97 7.04
CA LYS A 90 17.37 -25.49 6.13
C LYS A 90 18.60 -24.60 6.22
N ASP A 91 19.76 -25.18 6.55
CA ASP A 91 21.04 -24.47 6.72
C ASP A 91 20.93 -23.28 7.70
N GLY A 92 20.11 -23.44 8.75
CA GLY A 92 19.82 -22.41 9.76
C GLY A 92 18.78 -21.36 9.35
N LEU A 93 18.29 -21.38 8.11
CA LEU A 93 17.26 -20.48 7.61
C LEU A 93 15.88 -21.14 7.70
N PHE A 94 14.89 -20.42 8.21
CA PHE A 94 13.52 -20.92 8.29
C PHE A 94 12.92 -21.10 6.89
N ILE A 95 12.25 -22.23 6.67
CA ILE A 95 11.54 -22.52 5.42
C ILE A 95 10.02 -22.45 5.66
N PRO A 96 9.28 -21.54 5.00
CA PRO A 96 7.84 -21.35 5.25
C PRO A 96 6.98 -22.56 4.86
N THR A 97 7.36 -23.24 3.79
CA THR A 97 6.68 -24.42 3.27
C THR A 97 7.75 -25.44 2.97
N PHE A 98 7.54 -26.69 3.40
CA PHE A 98 8.44 -27.78 3.07
C PHE A 98 8.06 -28.33 1.70
N THR A 99 8.80 -27.92 0.67
CA THR A 99 8.48 -28.20 -0.73
C THR A 99 9.06 -29.53 -1.20
N ASP A 100 8.65 -30.01 -2.38
CA ASP A 100 9.21 -31.23 -2.98
C ASP A 100 10.73 -31.13 -3.17
N ALA A 101 11.25 -29.96 -3.56
CA ALA A 101 12.68 -29.72 -3.66
C ALA A 101 13.40 -29.83 -2.29
N ASP A 102 12.77 -29.34 -1.22
CA ASP A 102 13.33 -29.48 0.12
C ASP A 102 13.30 -30.94 0.61
N ILE A 103 12.29 -31.72 0.20
CA ILE A 103 12.22 -33.16 0.48
C ILE A 103 13.36 -33.89 -0.23
N ASP A 104 13.63 -33.59 -1.49
CA ASP A 104 14.74 -34.18 -2.25
C ASP A 104 16.09 -33.84 -1.59
N GLU A 105 16.31 -32.58 -1.19
CA GLU A 105 17.50 -32.15 -0.46
C GLU A 105 17.62 -32.86 0.91
N TYR A 106 16.50 -33.02 1.63
CA TYR A 106 16.46 -33.75 2.91
C TYR A 106 16.84 -35.22 2.74
N LEU A 107 16.36 -35.88 1.68
CA LEU A 107 16.69 -37.27 1.39
C LEU A 107 18.17 -37.47 1.05
N GLN A 108 18.83 -36.44 0.53
CA GLN A 108 20.26 -36.44 0.24
C GLN A 108 21.12 -36.19 1.48
N ASP A 109 20.77 -35.18 2.29
CA ASP A 109 21.48 -34.85 3.53
C ASP A 109 20.52 -34.30 4.61
N GLU A 110 20.16 -35.14 5.57
CA GLU A 110 19.26 -34.77 6.65
C GLU A 110 19.88 -33.76 7.63
N LYS A 111 21.21 -33.61 7.65
CA LYS A 111 21.90 -32.74 8.62
C LYS A 111 21.67 -31.26 8.33
N ARG A 112 21.37 -30.93 7.08
CA ARG A 112 21.02 -29.57 6.63
C ARG A 112 19.72 -29.09 7.25
N PHE A 113 18.88 -30.01 7.74
CA PHE A 113 17.57 -29.69 8.28
C PHE A 113 17.57 -29.73 9.81
N SER A 114 16.85 -28.79 10.39
CA SER A 114 16.57 -28.75 11.82
C SER A 114 15.14 -28.33 12.12
N LEU A 115 14.62 -28.82 13.24
CA LEU A 115 13.26 -28.57 13.70
C LEU A 115 13.29 -27.78 15.00
N ARG A 116 12.31 -26.90 15.17
CA ARG A 116 12.01 -26.27 16.45
C ARG A 116 10.55 -26.54 16.81
N TRP A 117 10.34 -27.15 17.98
CA TRP A 117 8.99 -27.28 18.51
C TRP A 117 8.50 -25.96 19.06
N ILE A 118 7.30 -25.58 18.66
CA ILE A 118 6.61 -24.39 19.10
C ILE A 118 5.53 -24.80 20.11
N VAL A 119 5.76 -24.42 21.36
CA VAL A 119 4.72 -24.50 22.40
C VAL A 119 3.78 -23.31 22.21
N ILE A 120 2.60 -23.59 21.69
CA ILE A 120 1.48 -22.65 21.65
C ILE A 120 0.71 -22.84 22.96
N ASP A 121 0.87 -21.90 23.87
CA ASP A 121 0.05 -21.78 25.07
C ASP A 121 -1.21 -20.94 24.79
N ASP A 122 -2.10 -20.84 25.79
CA ASP A 122 -3.35 -20.09 25.67
C ASP A 122 -3.13 -18.60 25.35
N GLU A 123 -2.02 -18.01 25.77
CA GLU A 123 -1.70 -16.61 25.49
C GLU A 123 -1.29 -16.42 24.03
N LYS A 124 -0.38 -17.25 23.52
CA LYS A 124 0.00 -17.23 22.10
C LYS A 124 -1.19 -17.53 21.21
N GLN A 125 -2.06 -18.45 21.62
CA GLN A 125 -3.29 -18.72 20.88
C GLN A 125 -4.19 -17.50 20.78
N LYS A 126 -4.36 -16.74 21.87
CA LYS A 126 -5.12 -15.47 21.86
C LYS A 126 -4.48 -14.43 20.96
N ILE A 127 -3.15 -14.31 20.96
CA ILE A 127 -2.42 -13.38 20.08
C ILE A 127 -2.66 -13.74 18.61
N LEU A 128 -2.54 -15.03 18.25
CA LEU A 128 -2.72 -15.50 16.87
C LEU A 128 -4.16 -15.30 16.38
N VAL A 129 -5.16 -15.58 17.23
CA VAL A 129 -6.57 -15.27 16.93
C VAL A 129 -6.79 -13.76 16.79
N GLY A 130 -6.15 -12.95 17.64
CA GLY A 130 -6.22 -11.49 17.57
C GLY A 130 -5.65 -10.92 16.26
N ILE A 131 -4.54 -11.48 15.79
CA ILE A 131 -3.92 -11.10 14.52
C ILE A 131 -4.79 -11.55 13.34
N GLY A 132 -5.37 -12.75 13.38
CA GLY A 132 -6.34 -13.18 12.38
C GLY A 132 -7.48 -12.18 12.22
N LYS A 133 -8.11 -11.77 13.34
CA LYS A 133 -9.16 -10.74 13.34
C LYS A 133 -8.68 -9.38 12.84
N LEU A 134 -7.43 -9.02 13.12
CA LEU A 134 -6.83 -7.78 12.61
C LEU A 134 -6.68 -7.81 11.10
N LEU A 135 -6.19 -8.91 10.53
CA LEU A 135 -6.07 -9.12 9.09
C LEU A 135 -7.45 -9.15 8.40
N ASP A 136 -8.43 -9.83 9.01
CA ASP A 136 -9.81 -9.84 8.51
C ASP A 136 -10.39 -8.42 8.49
N SER A 137 -10.08 -7.60 9.51
CA SER A 137 -10.57 -6.20 9.59
C SER A 137 -10.04 -5.28 8.49
N ILE A 138 -8.98 -5.69 7.80
CA ILE A 138 -8.41 -4.97 6.64
C ILE A 138 -8.70 -5.68 5.31
N GLY A 139 -9.55 -6.71 5.32
CA GLY A 139 -9.99 -7.43 4.12
C GLY A 139 -9.05 -8.55 3.66
N LEU A 140 -8.01 -8.87 4.44
CA LEU A 140 -7.13 -10.02 4.19
C LEU A 140 -7.69 -11.25 4.91
N MET A 141 -8.47 -12.05 4.19
CA MET A 141 -9.01 -13.31 4.71
C MET A 141 -7.85 -14.27 5.02
N SER A 142 -7.62 -14.55 6.30
CA SER A 142 -6.71 -15.63 6.70
C SER A 142 -7.47 -16.96 6.66
N ASN A 143 -7.43 -17.67 5.54
CA ASN A 143 -8.17 -18.92 5.30
C ASN A 143 -7.62 -20.15 6.04
N SER A 144 -7.11 -19.99 7.25
CA SER A 144 -6.48 -21.08 7.98
C SER A 144 -6.91 -21.07 9.43
N ALA A 145 -7.56 -22.17 9.83
CA ALA A 145 -7.82 -22.53 11.22
C ALA A 145 -6.52 -22.76 12.04
N GLU A 146 -5.35 -22.45 11.46
CA GLU A 146 -4.04 -22.76 11.99
C GLU A 146 -3.35 -21.48 12.50
N PRO A 147 -3.05 -21.40 13.80
CA PRO A 147 -2.53 -20.18 14.42
C PRO A 147 -1.24 -19.64 13.76
N LEU A 148 -0.33 -20.52 13.31
CA LEU A 148 0.95 -20.11 12.72
C LEU A 148 0.78 -19.39 11.36
N GLU A 149 -0.31 -19.66 10.65
CA GLU A 149 -0.60 -19.00 9.37
C GLU A 149 -0.93 -17.52 9.55
N ALA A 150 -1.52 -17.10 10.67
CA ALA A 150 -1.75 -15.69 10.93
C ALA A 150 -0.43 -14.87 10.96
N ALA A 151 0.63 -15.46 11.52
CA ALA A 151 1.96 -14.86 11.55
C ALA A 151 2.56 -14.72 10.14
N ARG A 152 2.42 -15.77 9.33
CA ARG A 152 2.88 -15.80 7.94
C ARG A 152 2.13 -14.77 7.09
N SER A 153 0.80 -14.72 7.24
CA SER A 153 -0.06 -13.76 6.54
C SER A 153 0.30 -12.32 6.88
N LEU A 154 0.64 -12.03 8.14
CA LEU A 154 1.09 -10.69 8.54
C LEU A 154 2.42 -10.30 7.87
N VAL A 155 3.40 -11.21 7.82
CA VAL A 155 4.67 -10.97 7.10
C VAL A 155 4.42 -10.79 5.61
N ALA A 156 3.63 -11.69 5.00
CA ALA A 156 3.30 -11.66 3.58
C ALA A 156 2.58 -10.36 3.19
N MET A 157 1.68 -9.86 4.05
CA MET A 157 1.02 -8.56 3.86
C MET A 157 2.04 -7.43 3.75
N ILE A 158 2.99 -7.33 4.68
CA ILE A 158 4.01 -6.27 4.67
C ILE A 158 4.93 -6.36 3.45
N VAL A 159 5.38 -7.57 3.09
CA VAL A 159 6.23 -7.81 1.91
C VAL A 159 5.48 -7.53 0.61
N GLY A 160 4.15 -7.69 0.60
CA GLY A 160 3.28 -7.39 -0.52
C GLY A 160 2.86 -5.92 -0.64
N LEU A 161 3.16 -5.05 0.34
CA LEU A 161 2.83 -3.63 0.26
C LEU A 161 3.58 -2.95 -0.89
N PRO A 162 3.04 -1.85 -1.46
CA PRO A 162 3.76 -1.05 -2.46
C PRO A 162 5.15 -0.61 -1.97
N ASN A 163 6.14 -0.61 -2.87
CA ASN A 163 7.54 -0.30 -2.54
C ASN A 163 7.71 1.02 -1.79
N TRP A 164 6.90 2.03 -2.13
CA TRP A 164 6.91 3.31 -1.43
C TRP A 164 6.53 3.14 0.06
N THR A 165 5.47 2.40 0.36
CA THR A 165 5.03 2.13 1.74
C THR A 165 6.09 1.36 2.53
N GLN A 166 6.78 0.43 1.88
CA GLN A 166 7.88 -0.32 2.49
C GLN A 166 9.08 0.56 2.89
N ARG A 167 9.21 1.76 2.31
CA ARG A 167 10.43 2.60 2.44
C ARG A 167 10.16 3.98 3.04
N THR A 168 8.93 4.47 3.02
CA THR A 168 8.58 5.84 3.40
C THR A 168 8.94 6.17 4.86
N ALA A 169 9.39 7.39 5.09
CA ALA A 169 9.62 7.95 6.42
C ALA A 169 8.38 8.69 6.96
N ARG A 170 7.24 8.68 6.26
CA ARG A 170 6.03 9.42 6.66
C ARG A 170 5.12 8.70 7.65
N LEU A 171 5.40 7.42 7.91
CA LEU A 171 4.66 6.59 8.86
C LEU A 171 4.96 6.99 10.31
N SER A 172 4.04 6.64 11.22
CA SER A 172 4.24 6.76 12.65
C SER A 172 5.45 5.94 13.13
N SER A 173 6.01 6.31 14.29
CA SER A 173 7.16 5.60 14.87
C SER A 173 6.89 4.10 15.06
N ASN A 174 5.70 3.75 15.56
CA ASN A 174 5.33 2.35 15.75
C ASN A 174 5.12 1.62 14.41
N ALA A 175 4.50 2.24 13.42
CA ALA A 175 4.36 1.65 12.07
C ALA A 175 5.72 1.40 11.40
N LYS A 176 6.68 2.32 11.52
CA LYS A 176 8.05 2.11 11.04
C LYS A 176 8.70 0.92 11.70
N LYS A 177 8.64 0.83 13.04
CA LYS A 177 9.21 -0.30 13.79
C LYS A 177 8.59 -1.64 13.38
N VAL A 178 7.27 -1.70 13.29
CA VAL A 178 6.54 -2.92 12.87
C VAL A 178 6.95 -3.34 11.46
N ARG A 179 6.92 -2.40 10.51
CA ARG A 179 7.34 -2.63 9.13
C ARG A 179 8.78 -3.12 9.03
N ASP A 180 9.73 -2.42 9.65
CA ASP A 180 11.15 -2.73 9.56
C ASP A 180 11.48 -4.09 10.20
N THR A 181 10.75 -4.45 11.27
CA THR A 181 10.88 -5.74 11.95
C THR A 181 10.33 -6.87 11.07
N LEU A 182 9.16 -6.68 10.46
CA LEU A 182 8.53 -7.68 9.58
C LEU A 182 9.26 -7.84 8.24
N LEU A 183 9.81 -6.78 7.65
CA LEU A 183 10.60 -6.87 6.41
C LEU A 183 11.93 -7.61 6.60
N LYS A 184 12.50 -7.57 7.80
CA LYS A 184 13.75 -8.29 8.14
C LYS A 184 13.51 -9.69 8.69
N ALA A 185 12.25 -10.09 8.82
CA ALA A 185 11.88 -11.35 9.45
C ALA A 185 12.30 -12.53 8.59
N SER A 186 13.20 -13.36 9.12
CA SER A 186 13.48 -14.68 8.54
C SER A 186 12.55 -15.76 9.11
N ASP A 187 12.03 -15.57 10.32
CA ASP A 187 11.22 -16.55 11.06
C ASP A 187 9.89 -15.90 11.54
N PRO A 188 8.73 -16.27 10.98
CA PRO A 188 7.41 -15.75 11.35
C PRO A 188 7.03 -15.96 12.82
N HIS A 189 7.50 -17.03 13.46
CA HIS A 189 7.23 -17.25 14.88
C HIS A 189 8.09 -16.33 15.74
N LYS A 190 9.41 -16.30 15.49
CA LYS A 190 10.33 -15.43 16.22
C LYS A 190 9.91 -13.97 16.09
N VAL A 191 9.61 -13.51 14.87
CA VAL A 191 9.26 -12.11 14.64
C VAL A 191 7.99 -11.74 15.40
N LEU A 192 7.01 -12.63 15.45
CA LEU A 192 5.73 -12.32 16.07
C LEU A 192 5.77 -12.29 17.59
N PHE A 193 6.47 -13.22 18.22
CA PHE A 193 6.43 -13.37 19.68
C PHE A 193 7.61 -12.74 20.40
N ILE A 194 8.69 -12.45 19.68
CA ILE A 194 9.92 -11.92 20.28
C ILE A 194 10.21 -10.55 19.68
N ASP A 195 10.45 -10.48 18.37
CA ASP A 195 11.01 -9.26 17.77
C ASP A 195 9.98 -8.10 17.76
N LEU A 196 8.72 -8.35 17.41
CA LEU A 196 7.66 -7.33 17.41
C LEU A 196 7.24 -6.90 18.82
N ALA A 197 7.14 -7.84 19.76
CA ALA A 197 6.82 -7.53 21.16
C ALA A 197 7.90 -6.61 21.76
N ALA A 198 9.17 -6.92 21.50
CA ALA A 198 10.29 -6.07 21.89
C ALA A 198 10.27 -4.71 21.18
N ALA A 199 10.00 -4.67 19.88
CA ALA A 199 9.96 -3.42 19.11
C ALA A 199 8.90 -2.43 19.62
N LEU A 200 7.75 -2.96 20.05
CA LEU A 200 6.63 -2.17 20.57
C LEU A 200 6.74 -1.86 22.07
N ASN A 201 7.73 -2.42 22.79
CA ASN A 201 7.87 -2.34 24.25
C ASN A 201 6.59 -2.80 24.99
N VAL A 202 5.95 -3.88 24.51
CA VAL A 202 4.73 -4.42 25.12
C VAL A 202 4.97 -5.87 25.53
N GLU A 203 4.55 -6.22 26.74
CA GLU A 203 4.53 -7.62 27.19
C GLU A 203 3.41 -8.41 26.49
N SER A 204 3.66 -9.68 26.19
CA SER A 204 2.77 -10.58 25.45
C SER A 204 1.35 -10.62 26.05
N GLY A 205 0.30 -10.39 25.24
CA GLY A 205 -1.09 -10.45 25.70
C GLY A 205 -2.07 -9.59 24.89
N LYS A 206 -3.20 -9.19 25.50
CA LYS A 206 -4.19 -8.29 24.85
C LYS A 206 -3.59 -6.94 24.45
N ASN A 207 -2.77 -6.36 25.33
CA ASN A 207 -2.09 -5.09 25.07
C ASN A 207 -1.21 -5.14 23.81
N TYR A 208 -0.66 -6.31 23.46
CA TYR A 208 0.17 -6.50 22.28
C TYR A 208 -0.65 -6.44 20.97
N VAL A 209 -1.80 -7.12 20.91
CA VAL A 209 -2.67 -7.10 19.72
C VAL A 209 -3.25 -5.70 19.50
N ASP A 210 -3.65 -5.02 20.58
CA ASP A 210 -4.17 -3.65 20.51
C ASP A 210 -3.07 -2.68 20.03
N ALA A 211 -1.83 -2.86 20.49
CA ALA A 211 -0.68 -2.08 20.04
C ALA A 211 -0.31 -2.32 18.56
N LEU A 212 -0.60 -3.49 18.01
CA LEU A 212 -0.39 -3.80 16.59
C LEU A 212 -1.48 -3.22 15.68
N GLN A 213 -2.70 -3.02 16.19
CA GLN A 213 -3.84 -2.68 15.35
C GLN A 213 -3.65 -1.37 14.58
N ALA A 214 -3.25 -0.29 15.26
CA ALA A 214 -3.06 1.01 14.63
C ALA A 214 -1.88 1.01 13.61
N PRO A 215 -0.68 0.51 13.94
CA PRO A 215 0.42 0.36 12.99
C PRO A 215 0.07 -0.43 11.74
N VAL A 216 -0.60 -1.58 11.89
CA VAL A 216 -0.96 -2.44 10.76
C VAL A 216 -1.99 -1.77 9.85
N LYS A 217 -3.02 -1.15 10.41
CA LYS A 217 -4.01 -0.38 9.63
C LYS A 217 -3.38 0.82 8.92
N GLU A 218 -2.45 1.50 9.58
CA GLU A 218 -1.70 2.60 8.98
C GLU A 218 -0.90 2.12 7.78
N LEU A 219 -0.11 1.07 7.93
CA LEU A 219 0.69 0.47 6.84
C LEU A 219 -0.18 0.04 5.66
N TRP A 220 -1.28 -0.67 5.94
CA TRP A 220 -2.20 -1.14 4.91
C TRP A 220 -2.83 0.00 4.09
N SER A 221 -3.23 1.08 4.77
CA SER A 221 -3.93 2.21 4.11
C SER A 221 -3.01 3.34 3.63
N ALA A 222 -1.70 3.27 3.88
CA ALA A 222 -0.78 4.39 3.65
C ALA A 222 -0.71 4.80 2.18
N TYR A 223 -0.66 3.82 1.28
CA TYR A 223 -0.54 4.09 -0.16
C TYR A 223 -1.83 4.66 -0.74
N ASP A 224 -2.97 4.06 -0.43
CA ASP A 224 -4.28 4.55 -0.89
C ASP A 224 -4.53 5.98 -0.39
N LYS A 225 -4.21 6.26 0.88
CA LYS A 225 -4.28 7.63 1.44
C LYS A 225 -3.37 8.61 0.73
N LEU A 226 -2.18 8.17 0.30
CA LEU A 226 -1.28 8.98 -0.51
C LEU A 226 -1.97 9.36 -1.82
N LEU A 227 -2.46 8.37 -2.58
CA LEU A 227 -3.12 8.59 -3.87
C LEU A 227 -4.37 9.47 -3.74
N ASP A 228 -5.19 9.25 -2.71
CA ASP A 228 -6.37 10.07 -2.43
C ASP A 228 -5.99 11.53 -2.12
N GLN A 229 -4.92 11.75 -1.35
CA GLN A 229 -4.40 13.08 -1.08
C GLN A 229 -3.92 13.77 -2.37
N PHE A 230 -3.25 13.03 -3.27
CA PHE A 230 -2.85 13.53 -4.58
C PHE A 230 -4.04 13.90 -5.44
N ALA A 231 -5.01 13.01 -5.57
CA ALA A 231 -6.23 13.24 -6.33
C ALA A 231 -6.95 14.51 -5.87
N SER A 232 -7.13 14.66 -4.55
CA SER A 232 -7.76 15.83 -3.95
C SER A 232 -7.01 17.13 -4.26
N ARG A 233 -5.68 17.14 -4.10
CA ARG A 233 -4.85 18.33 -4.39
C ARG A 233 -4.84 18.70 -5.87
N MET A 234 -4.77 17.69 -6.74
CA MET A 234 -4.81 17.87 -8.19
C MET A 234 -6.15 18.47 -8.63
N LEU A 235 -7.27 17.86 -8.22
CA LEU A 235 -8.61 18.36 -8.56
C LEU A 235 -8.83 19.78 -8.05
N LYS A 236 -8.37 20.08 -6.82
CA LYS A 236 -8.41 21.44 -6.29
C LYS A 236 -7.59 22.42 -7.12
N ALA A 237 -6.38 22.06 -7.54
CA ALA A 237 -5.53 22.92 -8.36
C ALA A 237 -6.09 23.17 -9.78
N LEU A 238 -6.89 22.22 -10.29
CA LEU A 238 -7.57 22.29 -11.59
C LEU A 238 -8.94 22.99 -11.53
N ASN A 239 -9.39 23.42 -10.34
CA ASN A 239 -10.77 23.87 -10.10
C ASN A 239 -11.80 22.84 -10.62
N ALA A 240 -11.58 21.56 -10.30
CA ALA A 240 -12.42 20.46 -10.75
C ALA A 240 -13.20 19.85 -9.58
N ASN A 241 -14.46 19.47 -9.84
CA ASN A 241 -15.29 18.76 -8.87
C ASN A 241 -15.04 17.25 -8.97
N LYS A 242 -14.83 16.59 -7.81
CA LYS A 242 -14.69 15.13 -7.73
C LYS A 242 -15.96 14.40 -8.19
N ASP A 243 -17.13 14.99 -7.96
CA ASP A 243 -18.42 14.37 -8.29
C ASP A 243 -18.82 14.56 -9.77
N ASP A 244 -18.09 15.42 -10.51
CA ASP A 244 -18.31 15.64 -11.94
C ASP A 244 -16.98 15.63 -12.72
N LEU A 245 -16.41 14.43 -12.84
CA LEU A 245 -15.22 14.20 -13.65
C LEU A 245 -15.48 14.36 -15.16
N SER A 246 -16.75 14.39 -15.60
CA SER A 246 -17.08 14.55 -17.02
C SER A 246 -16.72 15.95 -17.53
N THR A 247 -16.95 16.97 -16.70
CA THR A 247 -16.56 18.35 -17.01
C THR A 247 -15.04 18.50 -17.10
N LEU A 248 -14.29 17.87 -16.20
CA LEU A 248 -12.82 17.87 -16.27
C LEU A 248 -12.31 17.20 -17.54
N ARG A 249 -12.87 16.05 -17.92
CA ARG A 249 -12.47 15.33 -19.13
C ARG A 249 -12.70 16.16 -20.39
N LYS A 250 -13.86 16.80 -20.53
CA LYS A 250 -14.15 17.72 -21.65
C LYS A 250 -13.16 18.89 -21.74
N ARG A 251 -12.85 19.51 -20.59
CA ARG A 251 -11.83 20.58 -20.50
C ARG A 251 -10.45 20.11 -20.93
N ALA A 252 -10.11 18.85 -20.65
CA ALA A 252 -8.82 18.29 -21.00
C ALA A 252 -8.74 17.88 -22.48
N GLU A 253 -9.83 17.39 -23.07
CA GLU A 253 -9.94 17.08 -24.50
C GLU A 253 -9.73 18.32 -25.38
N THR A 254 -10.22 19.49 -24.96
CA THR A 254 -10.03 20.74 -25.73
C THR A 254 -8.59 21.21 -25.75
N LEU A 255 -7.75 20.78 -24.80
CA LEU A 255 -6.34 21.18 -24.68
C LEU A 255 -5.34 20.15 -25.19
N SER A 256 -5.77 18.92 -25.46
CA SER A 256 -4.87 17.83 -25.85
C SER A 256 -4.21 18.13 -27.21
N GLY A 257 -2.88 18.27 -27.22
CA GLY A 257 -2.09 18.47 -28.45
C GLY A 257 -2.00 19.93 -28.93
N ILE A 258 -2.40 20.88 -28.09
CA ILE A 258 -2.41 22.32 -28.44
C ILE A 258 -1.28 23.08 -27.73
N THR A 259 -0.79 22.57 -26.61
CA THR A 259 0.15 23.33 -25.77
C THR A 259 1.57 23.40 -26.37
N GLY A 260 1.91 22.46 -27.25
CA GLY A 260 3.23 22.36 -27.87
C GLY A 260 4.32 21.83 -26.93
N GLU A 261 4.00 21.61 -25.66
CA GLU A 261 4.90 21.02 -24.67
C GLU A 261 4.47 19.58 -24.38
N LEU A 262 5.31 18.62 -24.78
CA LEU A 262 4.99 17.19 -24.72
C LEU A 262 4.48 16.71 -23.35
N ARG A 263 5.06 17.21 -22.25
CA ARG A 263 4.65 16.80 -20.89
C ARG A 263 3.31 17.41 -20.50
N GLN A 264 3.03 18.64 -20.91
CA GLN A 264 1.74 19.29 -20.67
C GLN A 264 0.63 18.63 -21.49
N ASP A 265 0.90 18.30 -22.75
CA ASP A 265 -0.04 17.55 -23.59
C ASP A 265 -0.31 16.15 -23.01
N ALA A 266 0.73 15.44 -22.55
CA ALA A 266 0.56 14.15 -21.88
C ALA A 266 -0.28 14.24 -20.59
N PHE A 267 -0.15 15.33 -19.84
CA PHE A 267 -0.98 15.58 -18.66
C PHE A 267 -2.45 15.80 -19.05
N SER A 268 -2.72 16.65 -20.05
CA SER A 268 -4.07 16.86 -20.59
C SER A 268 -4.69 15.57 -21.14
N THR A 269 -3.94 14.77 -21.90
CA THR A 269 -4.42 13.47 -22.41
C THR A 269 -4.82 12.52 -21.28
N ARG A 270 -4.05 12.46 -20.18
CA ARG A 270 -4.39 11.62 -19.01
C ARG A 270 -5.60 12.14 -18.25
N LEU A 271 -5.76 13.46 -18.15
CA LEU A 271 -6.96 14.08 -17.58
C LEU A 271 -8.21 13.80 -18.43
N ALA A 272 -8.10 13.73 -19.76
CA ALA A 272 -9.20 13.40 -20.66
C ALA A 272 -9.76 11.99 -20.43
N THR A 273 -8.92 11.06 -19.94
CA THR A 273 -9.33 9.69 -19.59
C THR A 273 -9.43 9.45 -18.09
N TYR A 274 -9.39 10.50 -17.26
CA TYR A 274 -9.37 10.36 -15.80
C TYR A 274 -10.72 9.86 -15.27
N ASP A 275 -10.69 8.74 -14.56
CA ASP A 275 -11.86 8.02 -14.04
C ASP A 275 -11.99 8.06 -12.51
N GLY A 276 -11.04 8.70 -11.81
CA GLY A 276 -11.01 8.75 -10.35
C GLY A 276 -10.39 7.51 -9.68
N SER A 277 -9.99 6.49 -10.44
CA SER A 277 -9.33 5.31 -9.90
C SER A 277 -7.91 5.60 -9.41
N HIS A 278 -7.43 4.79 -8.47
CA HIS A 278 -6.03 4.84 -8.05
C HIS A 278 -5.06 4.59 -9.21
N TYR A 279 -5.43 3.73 -10.17
CA TYR A 279 -4.63 3.47 -11.37
C TYR A 279 -4.45 4.72 -12.24
N SER A 280 -5.50 5.52 -12.46
CA SER A 280 -5.38 6.75 -13.25
C SER A 280 -4.56 7.81 -12.52
N ILE A 281 -4.69 7.91 -11.19
CA ILE A 281 -3.85 8.77 -10.35
C ILE A 281 -2.38 8.35 -10.37
N GLU A 282 -2.08 7.06 -10.23
CA GLU A 282 -0.71 6.52 -10.35
C GLU A 282 -0.08 6.87 -11.69
N GLY A 283 -0.86 6.76 -12.76
CA GLY A 283 -0.50 7.25 -14.07
C GLY A 283 -0.02 8.68 -13.96
N ILE A 284 -0.91 9.63 -13.65
CA ILE A 284 -0.60 11.07 -13.58
C ILE A 284 0.62 11.37 -12.68
N LEU A 285 0.69 10.76 -11.50
CA LEU A 285 1.83 10.84 -10.60
C LEU A 285 3.14 10.39 -11.25
N SER A 286 3.12 9.30 -12.02
CA SER A 286 4.32 8.80 -12.70
C SER A 286 4.85 9.79 -13.75
N LEU A 287 3.95 10.55 -14.41
CA LEU A 287 4.36 11.62 -15.33
C LEU A 287 4.96 12.82 -14.58
N ALA A 288 4.38 13.17 -13.43
CA ALA A 288 4.88 14.26 -12.59
C ALA A 288 6.24 13.91 -11.95
N ALA A 289 6.39 12.70 -11.41
CA ALA A 289 7.62 12.18 -10.80
C ALA A 289 8.69 11.77 -11.85
N ASN A 290 8.29 11.61 -13.11
CA ASN A 290 9.11 11.01 -14.18
C ASN A 290 9.71 9.65 -13.80
N LYS A 291 8.95 8.84 -13.05
CA LYS A 291 9.35 7.53 -12.52
C LYS A 291 8.13 6.63 -12.32
N PRO A 292 8.25 5.31 -12.52
CA PRO A 292 7.17 4.38 -12.22
C PRO A 292 6.96 4.22 -10.70
N PRO A 293 5.79 3.75 -10.24
CA PRO A 293 5.45 3.65 -8.81
C PRO A 293 6.44 2.85 -7.96
N ARG A 294 7.04 1.80 -8.54
CA ARG A 294 8.03 0.94 -7.88
C ARG A 294 9.31 1.66 -7.45
N ASP A 295 9.62 2.80 -8.06
CA ASP A 295 10.87 3.55 -7.86
C ASP A 295 10.66 4.82 -7.03
N TRP A 296 9.43 5.07 -6.55
CA TRP A 296 9.13 6.26 -5.76
C TRP A 296 9.72 6.21 -4.35
N ASN A 297 10.23 7.37 -3.92
CA ASN A 297 10.55 7.68 -2.53
C ASN A 297 9.84 8.98 -2.11
N ASP A 298 9.94 9.35 -0.84
CA ASP A 298 9.26 10.53 -0.30
C ASP A 298 9.64 11.85 -1.00
N ARG A 299 10.88 11.98 -1.49
CA ARG A 299 11.31 13.18 -2.22
C ARG A 299 10.69 13.23 -3.60
N ASP A 300 10.57 12.09 -4.29
CA ASP A 300 9.90 12.01 -5.59
C ASP A 300 8.42 12.39 -5.47
N ILE A 301 7.77 11.96 -4.39
CA ILE A 301 6.40 12.34 -4.03
C ILE A 301 6.27 13.86 -3.85
N ASP A 302 7.21 14.50 -3.13
CA ASP A 302 7.18 15.96 -2.94
C ASP A 302 7.40 16.73 -4.25
N LEU A 303 8.33 16.27 -5.09
CA LEU A 303 8.57 16.87 -6.40
C LEU A 303 7.36 16.71 -7.32
N ALA A 304 6.72 15.54 -7.32
CA ALA A 304 5.52 15.28 -8.10
C ALA A 304 4.36 16.18 -7.68
N LEU A 305 4.19 16.48 -6.38
CA LEU A 305 3.17 17.43 -5.91
C LEU A 305 3.37 18.84 -6.47
N MET A 306 4.62 19.33 -6.47
CA MET A 306 4.95 20.63 -7.04
C MET A 306 4.70 20.64 -8.55
N GLU A 307 5.08 19.57 -9.24
CA GLU A 307 4.90 19.48 -10.69
C GLU A 307 3.43 19.38 -11.09
N ILE A 308 2.59 18.68 -10.33
CA ILE A 308 1.13 18.67 -10.56
C ILE A 308 0.55 20.07 -10.41
N ALA A 309 1.01 20.86 -9.44
CA ALA A 309 0.57 22.25 -9.29
C ALA A 309 0.98 23.10 -10.49
N ASN A 310 2.19 22.91 -11.02
CA ASN A 310 2.67 23.57 -12.24
C ASN A 310 1.82 23.16 -13.46
N PHE A 311 1.58 21.86 -13.65
CA PHE A 311 0.73 21.35 -14.73
C PHE A 311 -0.69 21.91 -14.65
N ALA A 312 -1.29 21.96 -13.47
CA ALA A 312 -2.63 22.50 -13.26
C ALA A 312 -2.69 24.02 -13.50
N LEU A 313 -1.64 24.76 -13.15
CA LEU A 313 -1.53 26.19 -13.45
C LEU A 313 -1.44 26.42 -14.97
N ARG A 314 -0.53 25.72 -15.65
CA ARG A 314 -0.35 25.80 -17.11
C ARG A 314 -1.59 25.37 -17.85
N PHE A 315 -2.26 24.32 -17.38
CA PHE A 315 -3.54 23.85 -17.94
C PHE A 315 -4.57 24.99 -17.98
N ARG A 316 -4.80 25.65 -16.84
CA ARG A 316 -5.75 26.78 -16.77
C ARG A 316 -5.33 27.98 -17.62
N GLN A 317 -4.03 28.25 -17.72
CA GLN A 317 -3.51 29.29 -18.61
C GLN A 317 -3.77 28.94 -20.08
N SER A 318 -3.57 27.69 -20.48
CA SER A 318 -3.89 27.20 -21.82
C SER A 318 -5.39 27.25 -22.13
N GLU A 319 -6.26 26.93 -21.16
CA GLU A 319 -7.72 27.09 -21.32
C GLU A 319 -8.09 28.54 -21.68
N ALA A 320 -7.49 29.51 -20.99
CA ALA A 320 -7.72 30.93 -21.23
C ALA A 320 -7.12 31.46 -22.54
N LEU A 321 -6.18 30.74 -23.17
CA LEU A 321 -5.59 31.11 -24.46
C LEU A 321 -6.31 30.46 -25.65
N VAL A 322 -6.86 29.25 -25.48
CA VAL A 322 -7.65 28.57 -26.51
C VAL A 322 -8.95 29.32 -26.83
N SER A 323 -9.51 30.05 -25.85
CA SER A 323 -10.66 30.94 -26.06
C SER A 323 -10.37 32.06 -27.10
N ILE A 324 -9.12 32.50 -27.22
CA ILE A 324 -8.68 33.56 -28.15
C ILE A 324 -8.57 33.02 -29.59
N GLN A 325 -8.36 31.71 -29.78
CA GLN A 325 -8.18 31.06 -31.09
C GLN A 325 -9.51 30.56 -31.73
N GLY A 326 -10.67 30.95 -31.20
CA GLY A 326 -11.96 30.75 -31.88
C GLY A 326 -12.71 29.44 -31.57
N ARG A 327 -12.42 28.77 -30.44
CA ARG A 327 -13.25 27.65 -29.92
C ARG A 327 -14.05 28.12 -28.70
N LYS A 328 -15.35 27.82 -28.66
CA LYS A 328 -16.27 28.24 -27.59
C LYS A 328 -15.87 27.59 -26.24
N PRO A 329 -15.49 28.38 -25.22
CA PRO A 329 -15.18 27.87 -23.89
C PRO A 329 -16.47 27.58 -23.09
N SER A 330 -16.36 26.78 -22.02
CA SER A 330 -17.45 26.53 -21.06
C SER A 330 -17.43 27.48 -19.84
N SER A 331 -16.44 28.37 -19.76
CA SER A 331 -16.32 29.42 -18.73
C SER A 331 -15.37 30.52 -19.22
N GLU A 332 -15.73 31.80 -19.03
CA GLU A 332 -14.86 32.95 -19.34
C GLU A 332 -13.97 33.29 -18.14
N ALA A 333 -12.64 33.33 -18.34
CA ALA A 333 -11.67 33.74 -17.34
C ALA A 333 -10.75 34.82 -17.93
N PHE A 334 -10.68 35.99 -17.28
CA PHE A 334 -9.81 37.09 -17.69
C PHE A 334 -8.61 37.17 -16.73
N ALA A 335 -7.39 37.15 -17.29
CA ALA A 335 -6.16 37.38 -16.54
C ALA A 335 -5.48 38.65 -17.06
N VAL A 336 -5.47 39.72 -16.26
CA VAL A 336 -4.81 40.99 -16.63
C VAL A 336 -3.47 41.05 -15.90
N VAL A 337 -2.37 41.01 -16.65
CA VAL A 337 -1.01 41.17 -16.11
C VAL A 337 -0.52 42.59 -16.45
N ILE A 338 -0.34 43.43 -15.44
CA ILE A 338 0.10 44.82 -15.61
C ILE A 338 1.48 44.97 -14.97
N GLY A 339 2.52 45.13 -15.80
CA GLY A 339 3.85 45.51 -15.35
C GLY A 339 4.05 47.02 -15.46
N ALA A 340 4.35 47.70 -14.35
CA ALA A 340 4.69 49.13 -14.35
C ALA A 340 6.00 49.37 -13.59
N GLY A 341 7.07 49.71 -14.30
CA GLY A 341 8.35 50.15 -13.72
C GLY A 341 9.20 49.05 -13.06
N SER A 342 10.30 49.48 -12.43
CA SER A 342 11.40 48.66 -11.89
C SER A 342 11.03 47.74 -10.70
N GLU A 343 9.79 47.80 -10.23
CA GLU A 343 9.23 46.80 -9.31
C GLU A 343 8.06 46.08 -10.02
N MET A 344 8.34 44.92 -10.62
CA MET A 344 7.30 44.05 -11.16
C MET A 344 6.46 43.46 -10.02
N LYS A 345 5.44 44.18 -9.58
CA LYS A 345 4.36 43.60 -8.77
C LYS A 345 3.31 43.02 -9.71
N THR A 346 3.40 41.71 -9.95
CA THR A 346 2.37 40.96 -10.68
C THR A 346 1.11 40.90 -9.83
N PHE A 347 0.07 41.63 -10.22
CA PHE A 347 -1.25 41.52 -9.61
C PHE A 347 -2.07 40.46 -10.36
N LYS A 348 -2.56 39.43 -9.66
CA LYS A 348 -3.43 38.41 -10.22
C LYS A 348 -4.77 38.45 -9.49
N HIS A 349 -5.84 38.72 -10.23
CA HIS A 349 -7.22 38.62 -9.73
C HIS A 349 -8.00 37.70 -10.68
N GLU A 350 -8.61 36.66 -10.13
CA GLU A 350 -9.31 35.60 -10.88
C GLU A 350 -10.77 35.60 -10.41
N PHE A 351 -11.69 35.80 -11.35
CA PHE A 351 -13.14 35.79 -11.12
C PHE A 351 -13.82 35.00 -12.24
N SER A 352 -14.93 34.34 -11.91
CA SER A 352 -15.74 33.56 -12.85
C SER A 352 -17.11 34.20 -12.94
N ILE A 353 -17.52 34.62 -14.15
CA ILE A 353 -18.81 35.26 -14.38
C ILE A 353 -19.75 34.28 -15.10
N PRO A 354 -20.96 34.02 -14.59
CA PRO A 354 -21.96 33.22 -15.31
C PRO A 354 -22.39 33.87 -16.63
N GLU A 355 -22.65 33.05 -17.67
CA GLU A 355 -23.03 33.51 -19.03
C GLU A 355 -24.23 34.48 -19.05
N GLN A 356 -25.15 34.38 -18.08
CA GLN A 356 -26.32 35.26 -17.98
C GLN A 356 -25.97 36.75 -17.85
N PHE A 357 -24.73 37.08 -17.46
CA PHE A 357 -24.26 38.46 -17.32
C PHE A 357 -23.54 38.98 -18.57
N ASN A 358 -23.33 38.17 -19.61
CA ASN A 358 -22.57 38.57 -20.81
C ASN A 358 -23.15 39.82 -21.47
N HIS A 359 -24.48 39.89 -21.63
CA HIS A 359 -25.13 41.07 -22.22
C HIS A 359 -24.95 42.33 -21.37
N GLN A 360 -24.87 42.19 -20.05
CA GLN A 360 -24.62 43.31 -19.14
C GLN A 360 -23.16 43.76 -19.23
N ILE A 361 -22.22 42.82 -19.34
CA ILE A 361 -20.78 43.09 -19.51
C ILE A 361 -20.53 43.82 -20.83
N ASP A 362 -21.09 43.33 -21.94
CA ASP A 362 -20.92 43.93 -23.27
C ASP A 362 -21.45 45.35 -23.33
N ASN A 363 -22.62 45.60 -22.74
CA ASN A 363 -23.20 46.94 -22.64
C ASN A 363 -22.29 47.89 -21.85
N LEU A 364 -21.81 47.46 -20.68
CA LEU A 364 -20.94 48.28 -19.83
C LEU A 364 -19.58 48.54 -20.49
N ALA A 365 -19.00 47.52 -21.14
CA ALA A 365 -17.77 47.66 -21.91
C ALA A 365 -17.94 48.67 -23.06
N GLY A 366 -19.08 48.61 -23.77
CA GLY A 366 -19.44 49.57 -24.81
C GLY A 366 -19.55 51.01 -24.29
N GLU A 367 -20.19 51.21 -23.14
CA GLU A 367 -20.28 52.53 -22.49
C GLU A 367 -18.90 53.07 -22.07
N LEU A 368 -18.05 52.22 -21.48
CA LEU A 368 -16.69 52.58 -21.07
C LEU A 368 -15.84 52.99 -22.27
N ILE A 369 -15.90 52.22 -23.36
CA ILE A 369 -15.18 52.52 -24.60
C ILE A 369 -15.65 53.85 -25.18
N ARG A 370 -16.97 54.09 -25.28
CA ARG A 370 -17.51 55.38 -25.79
C ARG A 370 -17.08 56.56 -24.94
N THR A 371 -17.15 56.42 -23.62
CA THR A 371 -16.79 57.47 -22.65
C THR A 371 -15.30 57.80 -22.70
N LEU A 372 -14.44 56.80 -22.83
CA LEU A 372 -12.98 56.99 -22.85
C LEU A 372 -12.48 57.45 -24.22
N SER A 373 -13.05 56.93 -25.31
CA SER A 373 -12.72 57.33 -26.68
C SER A 373 -13.19 58.77 -26.98
N GLY A 374 -14.30 59.20 -26.39
CA GLY A 374 -14.78 60.59 -26.48
C GLY A 374 -13.86 61.64 -25.87
N LYS A 375 -12.83 61.23 -25.11
CA LYS A 375 -11.83 62.13 -24.52
C LYS A 375 -10.63 62.43 -25.44
N GLY A 376 -10.56 61.83 -26.63
CA GLY A 376 -9.50 62.08 -27.62
C GLY A 376 -8.10 61.64 -27.17
N LEU A 377 -8.00 60.70 -26.21
CA LEU A 377 -6.73 60.19 -25.70
C LEU A 377 -6.17 59.07 -26.58
N ASN A 378 -4.85 58.88 -26.53
CA ASN A 378 -4.19 57.75 -27.19
C ASN A 378 -4.72 56.41 -26.61
N PRO A 379 -5.05 55.41 -27.45
CA PRO A 379 -5.40 54.06 -27.02
C PRO A 379 -4.49 53.46 -25.94
N ASP A 380 -3.19 53.68 -26.00
CA ASP A 380 -2.23 53.17 -25.00
C ASP A 380 -2.45 53.80 -23.62
N ILE A 381 -2.81 55.09 -23.59
CA ILE A 381 -3.15 55.81 -22.35
C ILE A 381 -4.47 55.29 -21.78
N ILE A 382 -5.44 55.01 -22.65
CA ILE A 382 -6.73 54.44 -22.27
C ILE A 382 -6.55 53.05 -21.66
N MET A 383 -5.76 52.19 -22.31
CA MET A 383 -5.45 50.84 -21.80
C MET A 383 -4.69 50.89 -20.47
N ALA A 384 -3.70 51.79 -20.33
CA ALA A 384 -2.98 51.98 -19.08
C ALA A 384 -3.89 52.50 -17.95
N ALA A 385 -4.84 53.39 -18.27
CA ALA A 385 -5.81 53.91 -17.31
C ALA A 385 -6.80 52.82 -16.85
N LEU A 386 -7.31 52.01 -17.78
CA LEU A 386 -8.16 50.85 -17.46
C LEU A 386 -7.42 49.85 -16.59
N GLY A 387 -6.15 49.54 -16.91
CA GLY A 387 -5.33 48.67 -16.08
C GLY A 387 -5.16 49.20 -14.64
N LYS A 388 -4.87 50.50 -14.48
CA LYS A 388 -4.80 51.12 -13.14
C LYS A 388 -6.14 51.10 -12.40
N ALA A 389 -7.25 51.26 -13.10
CA ALA A 389 -8.59 51.17 -12.51
C ALA A 389 -8.88 49.74 -12.03
N CYS A 390 -8.54 48.72 -12.82
CA CYS A 390 -8.68 47.32 -12.43
C CYS A 390 -7.89 47.00 -11.14
N ILE A 391 -6.65 47.49 -11.03
CA ILE A 391 -5.85 47.31 -9.80
C ILE A 391 -6.53 47.95 -8.59
N LYS A 392 -7.06 49.18 -8.72
CA LYS A 392 -7.74 49.88 -7.62
C LYS A 392 -9.02 49.19 -7.18
N ILE A 393 -9.86 48.76 -8.12
CA ILE A 393 -11.10 48.03 -7.82
C ILE A 393 -10.78 46.74 -7.08
N ALA A 394 -9.80 45.99 -7.58
CA ALA A 394 -9.42 44.72 -6.99
C ALA A 394 -8.66 44.87 -5.65
N GLN A 395 -8.07 46.03 -5.35
CA GLN A 395 -7.54 46.35 -4.02
C GLN A 395 -8.65 46.68 -3.01
N HIS A 396 -9.67 47.43 -3.43
CA HIS A 396 -10.83 47.74 -2.58
C HIS A 396 -11.61 46.50 -2.14
N ASP A 397 -11.78 45.51 -3.02
CA ASP A 397 -12.46 44.24 -2.68
C ASP A 397 -11.66 43.35 -1.69
N VAL A 398 -10.36 43.57 -1.55
CA VAL A 398 -9.50 42.84 -0.61
C VAL A 398 -9.51 43.49 0.78
N GLU A 399 -9.66 44.82 0.87
CA GLU A 399 -9.79 45.54 2.14
C GLU A 399 -11.16 45.28 2.81
N VAL A 400 -12.26 45.26 2.05
CA VAL A 400 -13.62 45.03 2.58
C VAL A 400 -13.86 43.58 3.06
N LYS A 401 -13.01 42.62 2.69
CA LYS A 401 -13.08 41.22 3.17
C LYS A 401 -12.24 40.93 4.41
N ASN A 402 -11.40 41.89 4.84
CA ASN A 402 -10.52 41.74 6.00
C ASN A 402 -11.00 42.50 7.24
N ASP A 403 -12.10 43.25 7.14
CA ASP A 403 -12.94 43.72 8.25
C ASP A 403 -14.17 42.80 8.40
#